data_AF-V5GQB2-F1
#
_entry.id   AF-V5GQB2-F1
#
_cell.length_a   1.000
_cell.length_b   1.000
_cell.length_c   1.000
_cell.angle_alpha   90.00
_cell.angle_beta   90.00
_cell.angle_gamma   90.00
#
_symmetry.space_group_name_H-M   'P 1'
#
loop_
_entity.id
_entity.type
_entity.pdbx_description
1 polymer ?
#
loop_
_entity_poly.entity_id
_entity_poly.type
_entity_poly.pdbx_seq_one_letter_code
_entity_poly.pdbx_strand_id
1 'polypeptide(L)'
;LVSSVYNFITMVVDKSPLSGTALEQFVILAKTVKGAARTELIKQVLEAPGVYVFGELLDMPNISELASTSEKKYFNTLELFAYGTYKDYLANNNNLLDLTPAQKKKLQ
;
A
#
# COMPACT_ATOMS: atom_id res chain seq x y z
N LEU A 1 -35.53 20.50 24.35
CA LEU A 1 -34.27 21.20 24.68
C LEU A 1 -33.01 20.34 24.60
N VAL A 2 -33.08 19.01 24.33
CA VAL A 2 -31.87 18.16 24.19
C VAL A 2 -31.52 17.82 22.72
N SER A 3 -32.38 18.17 21.76
CA SER A 3 -32.19 17.78 20.35
C SER A 3 -31.28 18.70 19.52
N SER A 4 -30.92 19.88 20.02
CA SER A 4 -30.21 20.90 19.22
C SER A 4 -28.68 20.90 19.41
N VAL A 5 -28.17 20.17 20.41
CA VAL A 5 -26.74 20.17 20.77
C VAL A 5 -25.98 19.02 20.10
N TYR A 6 -26.65 17.91 19.78
CA TYR A 6 -26.04 16.78 19.07
C TYR A 6 -25.76 17.03 17.59
N ASN A 7 -26.37 18.06 16.99
CA ASN A 7 -26.13 18.42 15.59
C ASN A 7 -24.89 19.32 15.38
N PHE A 8 -24.16 19.69 16.44
CA PHE A 8 -23.07 20.67 16.33
C PHE A 8 -21.66 20.14 16.63
N ILE A 9 -21.46 18.88 17.03
CA ILE A 9 -20.14 18.45 17.54
C ILE A 9 -19.24 17.63 16.58
N THR A 10 -19.69 17.02 15.50
CA THR A 10 -18.73 16.29 14.62
C THR A 10 -19.13 16.23 13.14
N MET A 11 -19.50 17.38 12.58
CA MET A 11 -19.45 17.61 11.13
C MET A 11 -18.04 18.12 10.75
N VAL A 12 -17.05 17.22 10.79
CA VAL A 12 -15.78 17.28 10.00
C VAL A 12 -15.27 15.85 9.82
N VAL A 13 -16.11 15.00 9.27
CA VAL A 13 -15.60 13.98 8.37
C VAL A 13 -16.40 14.21 7.10
N ASP A 14 -15.77 14.88 6.15
CA ASP A 14 -16.22 14.85 4.77
C ASP A 14 -16.22 13.36 4.35
N LYS A 15 -17.36 12.69 4.55
CA LYS A 15 -17.65 11.44 3.89
C LYS A 15 -18.04 11.79 2.46
N SER A 16 -17.05 12.22 1.69
CA SER A 16 -17.07 11.94 0.25
C SER A 16 -17.39 10.44 0.10
N PRO A 17 -18.38 10.05 -0.72
CA PRO A 17 -18.56 8.64 -1.03
C PRO A 17 -17.22 8.16 -1.58
N LEU A 18 -16.59 7.17 -0.92
CA LEU A 18 -15.28 6.66 -1.34
C LEU A 18 -15.43 5.89 -2.67
N SER A 19 -15.74 6.59 -3.75
CA SER A 19 -15.42 6.20 -5.12
C SER A 19 -13.96 6.56 -5.41
N GLY A 20 -13.08 6.38 -4.42
CA GLY A 20 -11.65 6.46 -4.63
C GLY A 20 -11.20 5.17 -5.28
N THR A 21 -10.26 5.28 -6.23
CA THR A 21 -9.64 4.09 -6.82
C THR A 21 -9.05 3.18 -5.72
N ALA A 22 -8.90 1.88 -5.98
CA ALA A 22 -8.31 0.96 -5.00
C ALA A 22 -6.96 1.48 -4.46
N LEU A 23 -6.17 2.16 -5.31
CA LEU A 23 -4.93 2.81 -4.93
C LEU A 23 -5.12 3.88 -3.85
N GLU A 24 -6.09 4.79 -4.01
CA GLU A 24 -6.36 5.86 -3.03
C GLU A 24 -6.68 5.29 -1.65
N GLN A 25 -7.45 4.19 -1.59
CA GLN A 25 -7.76 3.51 -0.34
C GLN A 25 -6.48 2.98 0.34
N PHE A 26 -5.58 2.36 -0.43
CA PHE A 26 -4.30 1.90 0.09
C PHE A 26 -3.39 3.05 0.54
N VAL A 27 -3.37 4.19 -0.18
CA VAL A 27 -2.61 5.38 0.23
C VAL A 27 -3.14 5.95 1.55
N ILE A 28 -4.47 6.00 1.72
CA ILE A 28 -5.08 6.45 2.99
C ILE A 28 -4.69 5.51 4.13
N LEU A 29 -4.75 4.19 3.92
CA LEU A 29 -4.34 3.20 4.91
C LEU A 29 -2.85 3.33 5.24
N ALA A 30 -2.00 3.51 4.23
CA ALA A 30 -0.56 3.66 4.36
C ALA A 30 -0.16 4.80 5.34
N LYS A 31 -0.99 5.84 5.48
CA LYS A 31 -0.75 6.96 6.41
C LYS A 31 -0.88 6.56 7.90
N THR A 32 -1.58 5.48 8.21
CA THR A 32 -1.93 5.12 9.59
C THR A 32 -1.39 3.76 10.05
N VAL A 33 -1.07 2.86 9.11
CA VAL A 33 -0.53 1.52 9.42
C VAL A 33 0.83 1.59 10.11
N LYS A 34 1.04 0.69 11.08
CA LYS A 34 2.28 0.58 11.86
C LYS A 34 2.63 -0.88 12.09
N GLY A 35 3.90 -1.14 12.45
CA GLY A 35 4.36 -2.49 12.77
C GLY A 35 4.11 -3.47 11.63
N ALA A 36 3.56 -4.65 11.96
CA ALA A 36 3.25 -5.71 11.01
C ALA A 36 2.11 -5.36 10.04
N ALA A 37 1.26 -4.37 10.33
CA ALA A 37 0.18 -3.98 9.42
C ALA A 37 0.72 -3.41 8.08
N ARG A 38 1.96 -2.91 8.08
CA ARG A 38 2.62 -2.39 6.88
C ARG A 38 2.93 -3.49 5.87
N THR A 39 3.41 -4.64 6.32
CA THR A 39 3.74 -5.77 5.43
C THR A 39 2.47 -6.40 4.86
N GLU A 40 1.39 -6.48 5.67
CA GLU A 40 0.07 -6.91 5.21
C GLU A 40 -0.53 -5.97 4.17
N LEU A 41 -0.38 -4.65 4.35
CA LEU A 41 -0.83 -3.67 3.35
C LEU A 41 -0.12 -3.89 2.00
N ILE A 42 1.19 -4.16 2.02
CA ILE A 42 1.98 -4.43 0.81
C ILE A 42 1.51 -5.72 0.13
N LYS A 43 1.20 -6.79 0.88
CA LYS A 43 0.65 -8.01 0.27
C LYS A 43 -0.68 -7.72 -0.44
N GLN A 44 -1.57 -7.00 0.22
CA GLN A 44 -2.88 -6.65 -0.32
C GLN A 44 -2.78 -5.80 -1.59
N VAL A 45 -1.92 -4.78 -1.62
CA VAL A 45 -1.79 -3.92 -2.82
C VAL A 45 -1.19 -4.68 -4.01
N LEU A 46 -0.27 -5.61 -3.76
CA LEU A 46 0.31 -6.45 -4.82
C LEU A 46 -0.74 -7.40 -5.41
N GLU A 47 -1.66 -7.92 -4.59
CA GLU A 47 -2.77 -8.78 -5.01
C GLU A 47 -3.94 -8.01 -5.64
N ALA A 48 -4.08 -6.71 -5.36
CA ALA A 48 -5.21 -5.92 -5.80
C ALA A 48 -5.31 -5.81 -7.33
N PRO A 49 -6.38 -6.30 -7.97
CA PRO A 49 -6.57 -6.13 -9.41
C PRO A 49 -6.77 -4.65 -9.76
N GLY A 50 -6.25 -4.21 -10.91
CA GLY A 50 -6.37 -2.82 -11.35
C GLY A 50 -5.37 -1.84 -10.72
N VAL A 51 -4.57 -2.28 -9.75
CA VAL A 51 -3.50 -1.47 -9.15
C VAL A 51 -2.15 -1.84 -9.77
N TYR A 52 -1.59 -0.90 -10.54
CA TYR A 52 -0.31 -1.05 -11.26
C TYR A 52 0.66 0.11 -11.01
N VAL A 53 0.24 1.13 -10.25
CA VAL A 53 1.06 2.28 -9.90
C VAL A 53 1.34 2.20 -8.41
N PHE A 54 2.62 2.10 -8.05
CA PHE A 54 3.05 1.87 -6.66
C PHE A 54 3.93 2.98 -6.09
N GLY A 55 4.38 3.93 -6.92
CA GLY A 55 5.22 5.05 -6.50
C GLY A 55 4.62 5.86 -5.34
N GLU A 56 3.32 6.19 -5.43
CA GLU A 56 2.62 6.91 -4.36
C GLU A 56 2.62 6.17 -3.02
N LEU A 57 2.61 4.84 -3.04
CA LEU A 57 2.67 4.04 -1.83
C LEU A 57 4.10 4.00 -1.25
N LEU A 58 5.12 3.96 -2.11
CA LEU A 58 6.53 4.00 -1.72
C LEU A 58 6.91 5.32 -1.05
N ASP A 59 6.33 6.42 -1.51
CA ASP A 59 6.56 7.77 -0.97
C ASP A 59 5.95 7.96 0.43
N MET A 60 5.14 7.02 0.92
CA MET A 60 4.56 7.09 2.26
C MET A 60 5.62 6.80 3.33
N PRO A 61 5.84 7.70 4.32
CA PRO A 61 6.87 7.53 5.34
C PRO A 61 6.80 6.17 6.08
N ASN A 62 5.58 5.73 6.44
CA ASN A 62 5.39 4.46 7.13
C ASN A 62 5.84 3.26 6.28
N ILE A 63 5.78 3.37 4.94
CA ILE A 63 6.19 2.33 4.00
C ILE A 63 7.69 2.42 3.74
N SER A 64 8.23 3.61 3.47
CA SER A 64 9.65 3.82 3.24
C SER A 64 10.53 3.42 4.43
N GLU A 65 10.02 3.56 5.66
CA GLU A 65 10.71 3.09 6.87
C GLU A 65 11.04 1.59 6.83
N LEU A 66 10.25 0.76 6.14
CA LEU A 66 10.48 -0.68 6.06
C LEU A 66 11.83 -1.01 5.42
N ALA A 67 12.35 -0.16 4.54
CA ALA A 67 13.66 -0.30 3.92
C ALA A 67 14.80 -0.44 4.94
N SER A 68 14.64 0.16 6.12
CA SER A 68 15.63 0.14 7.20
C SER A 68 15.35 -0.94 8.27
N THR A 69 14.42 -1.85 8.03
CA THR A 69 14.01 -2.89 9.01
C THR A 69 14.31 -4.31 8.52
N SER A 70 14.01 -5.32 9.36
CA SER A 70 14.04 -6.73 8.95
C SER A 70 13.08 -7.02 7.78
N GLU A 71 12.03 -6.20 7.63
CA GLU A 71 10.98 -6.36 6.62
C GLU A 71 11.33 -5.69 5.28
N LYS A 72 12.59 -5.31 5.06
CA LYS A 72 13.05 -4.65 3.83
C LYS A 72 12.66 -5.38 2.54
N LYS A 73 12.48 -6.70 2.58
CA LYS A 73 12.03 -7.49 1.41
C LYS A 73 10.68 -7.02 0.88
N TYR A 74 9.76 -6.61 1.77
CA TYR A 74 8.45 -6.07 1.37
C TYR A 74 8.60 -4.74 0.63
N PHE A 75 9.44 -3.85 1.16
CA PHE A 75 9.75 -2.57 0.52
C PHE A 75 10.42 -2.77 -0.85
N ASN A 76 11.47 -3.59 -0.90
CA ASN A 76 12.19 -3.89 -2.15
C ASN A 76 11.28 -4.51 -3.21
N THR A 77 10.35 -5.39 -2.80
CA THR A 77 9.35 -5.93 -3.73
C THR A 77 8.42 -4.84 -4.24
N LEU A 78 7.94 -3.95 -3.37
CA LEU A 78 7.11 -2.84 -3.83
C LEU A 78 7.87 -1.90 -4.79
N GLU A 79 9.15 -1.65 -4.53
CA GLU A 79 10.05 -0.87 -5.40
C GLU A 79 10.26 -1.53 -6.77
N LEU A 80 10.45 -2.85 -6.80
CA LEU A 80 10.50 -3.64 -8.03
C LEU A 80 9.23 -3.47 -8.87
N PHE A 81 8.06 -3.45 -8.25
CA PHE A 81 6.80 -3.22 -8.96
C PHE A 81 6.64 -1.78 -9.46
N ALA A 82 7.28 -0.80 -8.82
CA ALA A 82 7.24 0.59 -9.26
C ALA A 82 8.22 0.89 -10.39
N TYR A 83 9.42 0.29 -10.37
CA TYR A 83 10.53 0.73 -11.22
C TYR A 83 11.29 -0.41 -11.92
N GLY A 84 11.07 -1.66 -11.52
CA GLY A 84 11.80 -2.82 -12.01
C GLY A 84 11.03 -3.62 -13.06
N THR A 85 11.65 -4.74 -13.46
CA THR A 85 11.10 -5.66 -14.45
C THR A 85 11.08 -7.10 -13.92
N TYR A 86 10.39 -7.99 -14.64
CA TYR A 86 10.43 -9.42 -14.35
C TYR A 86 11.86 -10.01 -14.42
N LYS A 87 12.79 -9.42 -15.19
CA LYS A 87 14.19 -9.86 -15.19
C LYS A 87 14.90 -9.50 -13.89
N ASP A 88 14.63 -8.32 -13.34
CA ASP A 88 15.20 -7.88 -12.07
C ASP A 88 14.71 -8.75 -10.91
N TYR A 89 13.44 -9.19 -10.97
CA TYR A 89 12.90 -10.19 -10.05
C TYR A 89 13.73 -11.48 -10.06
N LEU A 90 13.99 -12.03 -11.25
CA LEU A 90 14.76 -13.27 -11.39
C LEU A 90 16.20 -13.13 -10.87
N ALA A 91 16.82 -11.98 -11.09
CA ALA A 91 18.19 -11.70 -10.65
C ALA A 91 18.33 -11.50 -9.12
N ASN A 92 17.28 -11.04 -8.44
CA ASN A 92 17.34 -10.58 -7.03
C ASN A 92 16.45 -11.35 -6.04
N ASN A 93 16.08 -12.62 -6.34
CA ASN A 93 15.13 -13.39 -5.52
C ASN A 93 15.44 -13.43 -4.01
N ASN A 94 16.72 -13.41 -3.59
CA ASN A 94 17.08 -13.46 -2.16
C ASN A 94 16.62 -12.20 -1.38
N ASN A 95 16.43 -11.07 -2.06
CA ASN A 95 16.09 -9.78 -1.46
C ASN A 95 14.63 -9.37 -1.67
N LEU A 96 13.82 -10.24 -2.30
CA LEU A 96 12.44 -9.99 -2.67
C LEU A 96 11.53 -11.05 -2.04
N LEU A 97 10.23 -10.78 -2.03
CA LEU A 97 9.20 -11.77 -1.72
C LEU A 97 9.04 -12.76 -2.85
N ASP A 98 8.65 -13.99 -2.51
CA ASP A 98 8.21 -14.97 -3.49
C ASP A 98 6.86 -14.52 -4.07
N LEU A 99 6.85 -14.24 -5.38
CA LEU A 99 5.67 -13.74 -6.06
C LEU A 99 4.74 -14.88 -6.47
N THR A 100 3.43 -14.67 -6.28
CA THR A 100 2.40 -15.55 -6.81
C THR A 100 2.35 -15.48 -8.35
N PRO A 101 1.76 -16.46 -9.05
CA PRO A 101 1.60 -16.39 -10.50
C PRO A 101 0.88 -15.12 -10.99
N ALA A 102 -0.10 -14.63 -10.23
CA ALA A 102 -0.81 -13.39 -10.55
C ALA A 102 0.09 -12.16 -10.40
N GLN A 103 0.90 -12.10 -9.34
CA GLN A 103 1.87 -11.03 -9.12
C GLN A 103 2.97 -11.03 -10.18
N LYS A 104 3.47 -12.21 -10.57
CA LYS A 104 4.45 -12.34 -11.67
C LYS A 104 3.88 -11.82 -12.98
N LYS A 105 2.61 -12.14 -13.28
CA LYS A 105 1.92 -11.61 -14.47
C LYS A 105 1.74 -10.10 -14.40
N LYS A 106 1.52 -9.54 -13.21
CA LYS A 106 1.43 -8.08 -13.02
C LYS A 106 2.76 -7.36 -13.26
N LEU A 107 3.89 -8.05 -13.10
CA LEU A 107 5.24 -7.52 -13.33
C LEU A 107 5.73 -7.65 -14.79
N GLN A 108 4.95 -8.32 -15.65
CA GLN A 108 5.25 -8.53 -17.08
C GLN A 108 4.47 -7.52 -17.95
#